data_AF-M6B0U5-F1
#
_entry.id   AF-M6B0U5-F1
#
_cell.length_a   1.000
_cell.length_b   1.000
_cell.length_c   1.000
_cell.angle_alpha   90.00
_cell.angle_beta   90.00
_cell.angle_gamma   90.00
#
_symmetry.space_group_name_H-M   'P 1'
#
loop_
_entity.id
_entity.type
_entity.pdbx_description
1 polymer ?
#
loop_
_entity_poly.entity_id
_entity_poly.type
_entity_poly.pdbx_seq_one_letter_code
_entity_poly.pdbx_strand_id
1 'polypeptide(L)'
;MNKSIFNIPNLLTMLRVVALPFFVWFLFQKELEYHIAALLLFSAASLTDLIDGYLARKWNQETEFGKFLDPLADKIIVTGCFITFIFLQEQIEFWMVCLIIGRDMLITSLRYLAIRQGQSIRTTMLGKVKTVFQMGAILLILIFFILVSSKKRILINEAYASGKSSGLTVFEIATGNAVYFFQNLNKNTGLGDVIFGLGTFVPYWGMLVTTAITVISGIRYLVTNSKVLQPSHIKRMFQKNGTKSNRS
;
A
#
# COMPACT_ATOMS: atom_id res chain seq x y z
N MET A 1 17.17 29.89 10.66
CA MET A 1 15.78 30.39 10.53
C MET A 1 14.83 29.24 10.84
N ASN A 2 14.06 29.32 11.93
CA ASN A 2 12.95 28.40 12.20
C ASN A 2 11.90 28.61 11.10
N LYS A 3 11.86 27.72 10.11
CA LYS A 3 10.78 27.71 9.12
C LYS A 3 9.49 27.30 9.82
N SER A 4 8.41 28.04 9.57
CA SER A 4 7.10 27.74 10.12
C SER A 4 6.69 26.30 9.81
N ILE A 5 6.18 25.60 10.83
CA ILE A 5 5.59 24.26 10.71
C ILE A 5 4.36 24.31 9.79
N PHE A 6 3.64 25.43 9.77
CA PHE A 6 2.55 25.69 8.84
C PHE A 6 3.10 26.24 7.53
N ASN A 7 3.37 25.34 6.59
CA ASN A 7 3.72 25.63 5.20
C ASN A 7 2.90 24.72 4.28
N ILE A 8 2.86 25.07 2.98
CA ILE A 8 2.04 24.36 1.99
C ILE A 8 2.37 22.85 1.95
N PRO A 9 3.65 22.42 1.88
CA PRO A 9 3.99 21.00 1.92
C PRO A 9 3.45 20.26 3.14
N ASN A 10 3.68 20.78 4.35
CA ASN A 10 3.23 20.13 5.58
C ASN A 10 1.70 20.05 5.69
N LEU A 11 0.99 21.08 5.20
CA LEU A 11 -0.48 21.07 5.16
C LEU A 11 -0.99 19.96 4.22
N LEU A 12 -0.38 19.80 3.04
CA LEU A 12 -0.74 18.73 2.10
C LEU A 12 -0.51 17.35 2.72
N THR A 13 0.62 17.14 3.40
CA THR A 13 0.89 15.89 4.13
C THR A 13 -0.14 15.62 5.23
N MET A 14 -0.54 16.64 6.01
CA MET A 14 -1.58 16.49 7.03
C MET A 14 -2.94 16.16 6.42
N LEU A 15 -3.32 16.82 5.32
CA LEU A 15 -4.56 16.54 4.61
C LEU A 15 -4.60 15.10 4.08
N ARG A 16 -3.46 14.54 3.65
CA ARG A 16 -3.35 13.13 3.23
C ARG A 16 -3.67 12.17 4.38
N VAL A 17 -3.18 12.44 5.58
CA VAL A 17 -3.49 11.62 6.77
C VAL A 17 -4.98 11.72 7.11
N VAL A 18 -5.54 12.92 7.08
CA VAL A 18 -6.96 13.17 7.36
C VAL A 18 -7.87 12.56 6.29
N ALA A 19 -7.41 12.47 5.03
CA ALA A 19 -8.16 11.86 3.94
C ALA A 19 -8.46 10.37 4.16
N LEU A 20 -7.63 9.65 4.91
CA LEU A 20 -7.81 8.20 5.10
C LEU A 20 -9.16 7.86 5.76
N PRO A 21 -9.56 8.42 6.91
CA PRO A 21 -10.89 8.20 7.48
C PRO A 21 -12.06 8.42 6.50
N PHE A 22 -12.00 9.48 5.69
CA PHE A 22 -13.03 9.74 4.67
C PHE A 22 -13.00 8.70 3.55
N PHE A 23 -11.82 8.31 3.09
CA PHE A 23 -11.64 7.22 2.12
C PHE A 23 -12.28 5.93 2.61
N VAL A 24 -12.01 5.55 3.87
CA VAL A 24 -12.61 4.37 4.49
C VAL A 24 -14.12 4.52 4.51
N TRP A 25 -14.63 5.62 5.06
CA TRP A 25 -16.07 5.86 5.16
C TRP A 25 -16.79 5.78 3.81
N PHE A 26 -16.21 6.35 2.75
CA PHE A 26 -16.74 6.29 1.38
C PHE A 26 -16.83 4.87 0.83
N LEU A 27 -15.85 4.01 1.09
CA LEU A 27 -15.86 2.63 0.61
C LEU A 27 -16.89 1.72 1.29
N PHE A 28 -17.34 2.08 2.49
CA PHE A 28 -18.39 1.37 3.20
C PHE A 28 -19.81 1.77 2.75
N GLN A 29 -19.95 2.83 1.96
CA GLN A 29 -21.25 3.20 1.40
C GLN A 29 -21.67 2.25 0.27
N LYS A 30 -22.95 2.28 -0.12
CA LYS A 30 -23.48 1.37 -1.15
C LYS A 30 -23.52 2.01 -2.53
N GLU A 31 -23.63 3.33 -2.56
CA GLU A 31 -23.85 4.17 -3.72
C GLU A 31 -22.55 4.38 -4.49
N LEU A 32 -22.67 4.38 -5.82
CA LEU A 32 -21.54 4.51 -6.74
C LEU A 32 -20.78 5.83 -6.56
N GLU A 33 -21.49 6.90 -6.21
CA GLU A 33 -20.92 8.25 -6.02
C GLU A 33 -19.85 8.27 -4.95
N TYR A 34 -20.05 7.54 -3.84
CA TYR A 34 -19.06 7.45 -2.77
C TYR A 34 -17.83 6.65 -3.21
N HIS A 35 -17.98 5.59 -4.01
CA HIS A 35 -16.82 4.85 -4.53
C HIS A 35 -16.01 5.68 -5.52
N ILE A 36 -16.68 6.49 -6.35
CA ILE A 36 -16.01 7.47 -7.21
C ILE A 36 -15.29 8.52 -6.36
N ALA A 37 -15.93 9.02 -5.30
CA ALA A 37 -15.30 9.96 -4.37
C ALA A 37 -14.07 9.34 -3.68
N ALA A 38 -14.10 8.05 -3.29
CA ALA A 38 -12.95 7.35 -2.75
C ALA A 38 -11.79 7.25 -3.75
N LEU A 39 -12.08 6.93 -5.02
CA LEU A 39 -11.07 6.91 -6.09
C LEU A 39 -10.46 8.28 -6.32
N LEU A 40 -11.28 9.33 -6.42
CA LEU A 40 -10.81 10.70 -6.61
C LEU A 40 -9.96 11.17 -5.42
N LEU A 41 -10.42 10.89 -4.19
CA LEU A 41 -9.71 11.24 -2.97
C LEU A 41 -8.34 10.57 -2.90
N PHE A 42 -8.28 9.25 -3.15
CA PHE A 42 -7.01 8.52 -3.19
C PHE A 42 -6.10 9.05 -4.29
N SER A 43 -6.63 9.28 -5.50
CA SER A 43 -5.85 9.76 -6.64
C SER A 43 -5.28 11.15 -6.38
N ALA A 44 -6.07 12.06 -5.80
CA ALA A 44 -5.61 13.38 -5.38
C ALA A 44 -4.56 13.29 -4.27
N ALA A 45 -4.75 12.41 -3.30
CA ALA A 45 -3.81 12.20 -2.20
C ALA A 45 -2.45 11.64 -2.68
N SER A 46 -2.46 10.73 -3.65
CA SER A 46 -1.24 10.19 -4.28
C SER A 46 -0.56 11.20 -5.20
N LEU A 47 -1.33 12.02 -5.93
CA LEU A 47 -0.75 13.03 -6.83
C LEU A 47 -0.13 14.19 -6.04
N THR A 48 -0.76 14.59 -4.94
CA THR A 48 -0.23 15.66 -4.07
C THR A 48 1.10 15.27 -3.40
N ASP A 49 1.39 13.99 -3.18
CA ASP A 49 2.68 13.47 -2.68
C ASP A 49 3.84 13.68 -3.66
N LEU A 50 3.53 13.66 -4.96
CA LEU A 50 4.54 13.97 -5.97
C LEU A 50 4.81 15.49 -6.02
N ILE A 51 3.76 16.28 -5.79
CA ILE A 51 3.79 17.74 -5.90
C ILE A 51 4.43 18.37 -4.65
N ASP A 52 4.08 17.92 -3.44
CA ASP A 52 4.62 18.50 -2.20
C ASP A 52 6.14 18.34 -2.10
N GLY A 53 6.69 17.18 -2.47
CA GLY A 53 8.13 16.93 -2.52
C GLY A 53 8.83 17.75 -3.61
N TYR A 54 8.14 18.08 -4.71
CA TYR A 54 8.67 19.01 -5.71
C TYR A 54 8.65 20.46 -5.20
N LEU A 55 7.55 20.91 -4.60
CA LEU A 55 7.38 22.27 -4.08
C LEU A 55 8.31 22.55 -2.90
N ALA A 56 8.51 21.58 -1.99
CA ALA A 56 9.41 21.71 -0.85
C ALA A 56 10.86 21.98 -1.29
N ARG A 57 11.31 21.26 -2.33
CA ARG A 57 12.64 21.45 -2.95
C ARG A 57 12.72 22.78 -3.72
N LYS A 58 11.69 23.12 -4.50
CA LYS A 58 11.67 24.33 -5.32
C LYS A 58 11.64 25.62 -4.49
N TRP A 59 10.89 25.62 -3.39
CA TRP A 59 10.70 26.81 -2.55
C TRP A 59 11.62 26.84 -1.33
N ASN A 60 12.55 25.89 -1.19
CA ASN A 60 13.39 25.75 0.00
C ASN A 60 12.55 25.78 1.30
N GLN A 61 11.37 25.15 1.29
CA GLN A 61 10.44 25.13 2.44
C GLN A 61 10.51 23.83 3.25
N GLU A 62 11.53 22.99 3.02
CA GLU A 62 11.74 21.79 3.83
C GLU A 62 11.90 22.12 5.32
N THR A 63 11.11 21.45 6.16
CA THR A 63 11.15 21.52 7.62
C THR A 63 11.50 20.15 8.21
N GLU A 64 12.10 20.13 9.40
CA GLU A 64 12.40 18.86 10.10
C GLU A 64 11.13 18.09 10.46
N PHE A 65 10.03 18.79 10.76
CA PHE A 65 8.72 18.19 10.97
C PHE A 65 8.17 17.53 9.70
N GLY A 66 8.22 18.22 8.56
CA GLY A 66 7.78 17.67 7.27
C GLY A 66 8.57 16.43 6.87
N LYS A 67 9.90 16.48 6.97
CA LYS A 67 10.78 15.32 6.70
C LYS A 67 10.45 14.08 7.53
N PHE A 68 9.92 14.26 8.73
CA PHE A 68 9.45 13.16 9.57
C PHE A 68 8.02 12.71 9.21
N LEU A 69 7.12 13.66 8.93
CA LEU A 69 5.71 13.39 8.66
C LEU A 69 5.50 12.76 7.27
N ASP A 70 6.24 13.16 6.25
CA ASP A 70 6.03 12.70 4.86
C ASP A 70 6.16 11.17 4.74
N PRO A 71 7.25 10.51 5.24
CA PRO A 71 7.38 9.06 5.16
C PRO A 71 6.39 8.29 6.06
N LEU A 72 5.76 8.97 7.01
CA LEU A 72 4.73 8.41 7.88
C LEU A 72 3.37 8.45 7.17
N ALA A 73 2.99 9.61 6.62
CA ALA A 73 1.74 9.83 5.92
C ALA A 73 1.60 8.94 4.68
N ASP A 74 2.67 8.80 3.88
CA ASP A 74 2.72 7.91 2.71
C ASP A 74 2.34 6.46 3.08
N LYS A 75 2.84 5.97 4.22
CA LYS A 75 2.52 4.61 4.66
C LYS A 75 1.14 4.49 5.26
N ILE A 76 0.65 5.50 5.98
CA ILE A 76 -0.66 5.47 6.62
C ILE A 76 -1.74 5.27 5.55
N ILE A 77 -1.70 6.04 4.46
CA ILE A 77 -2.74 5.95 3.43
C ILE A 77 -2.70 4.58 2.72
N VAL A 78 -1.52 4.13 2.27
CA VAL A 78 -1.37 2.83 1.58
C VAL A 78 -1.78 1.67 2.49
N THR A 79 -1.32 1.69 3.74
CA THR A 79 -1.65 0.67 4.74
C THR A 79 -3.14 0.67 5.04
N GLY A 80 -3.74 1.84 5.25
CA GLY A 80 -5.16 2.00 5.50
C GLY A 80 -6.02 1.49 4.34
N CYS A 81 -5.63 1.76 3.10
CA CYS A 81 -6.31 1.21 1.92
C CYS A 81 -6.29 -0.33 1.91
N PHE A 82 -5.11 -0.96 2.08
CA PHE A 82 -5.00 -2.42 2.07
C PHE A 82 -5.76 -3.07 3.23
N ILE A 83 -5.69 -2.49 4.43
CA ILE A 83 -6.45 -2.97 5.58
C ILE A 83 -7.96 -2.90 5.29
N THR A 84 -8.43 -1.79 4.72
CA THR A 84 -9.85 -1.63 4.35
C THR A 84 -10.29 -2.68 3.34
N PHE A 85 -9.46 -3.00 2.35
CA PHE A 85 -9.79 -4.01 1.35
C PHE A 85 -9.93 -5.42 1.93
N ILE A 86 -9.16 -5.79 2.97
CA ILE A 86 -9.34 -7.08 3.66
C ILE A 86 -10.78 -7.24 4.16
N PHE A 87 -11.38 -6.17 4.69
CA PHE A 87 -12.74 -6.22 5.24
C PHE A 87 -13.85 -6.17 4.19
N LEU A 88 -13.55 -5.67 2.99
CA LEU A 88 -14.54 -5.47 1.93
C LEU A 88 -14.50 -6.56 0.86
N GLN A 89 -13.39 -7.28 0.71
CA GLN A 89 -13.19 -8.25 -0.36
C GLN A 89 -12.56 -9.54 0.16
N GLU A 90 -13.28 -10.65 -0.01
CA GLU A 90 -12.82 -11.98 0.38
C GLU A 90 -11.62 -12.48 -0.46
N GLN A 91 -11.39 -11.81 -1.58
CA GLN A 91 -10.24 -12.02 -2.47
C GLN A 91 -8.94 -11.52 -1.86
N ILE A 92 -8.96 -10.56 -0.93
CA ILE A 92 -7.73 -9.96 -0.42
C ILE A 92 -7.30 -10.64 0.87
N GLU A 93 -6.25 -11.45 0.78
CA GLU A 93 -5.80 -12.24 1.92
C GLU A 93 -4.97 -11.44 2.92
N PHE A 94 -5.21 -11.70 4.21
CA PHE A 94 -4.51 -11.05 5.31
C PHE A 94 -2.99 -11.21 5.22
N TRP A 95 -2.50 -12.39 4.86
CA TRP A 95 -1.06 -12.66 4.78
C TRP A 95 -0.36 -11.77 3.75
N MET A 96 -1.02 -11.42 2.64
CA MET A 96 -0.46 -10.54 1.60
C MET A 96 -0.23 -9.14 2.16
N VAL A 97 -1.26 -8.60 2.82
CA VAL A 97 -1.23 -7.26 3.42
C VAL A 97 -0.22 -7.20 4.57
N CYS A 98 -0.14 -8.23 5.41
CA CYS A 98 0.87 -8.33 6.46
C CYS A 98 2.29 -8.35 5.91
N LEU A 99 2.56 -9.10 4.84
CA LEU A 99 3.88 -9.10 4.20
C LEU A 99 4.21 -7.72 3.63
N ILE A 100 3.25 -7.05 2.99
CA ILE A 100 3.44 -5.70 2.45
C ILE A 100 3.80 -4.70 3.57
N ILE A 101 2.95 -4.60 4.60
CA ILE A 101 3.11 -3.64 5.70
C ILE A 101 4.35 -3.97 6.53
N GLY A 102 4.46 -5.22 6.98
CA GLY A 102 5.53 -5.66 7.87
C GLY A 102 6.91 -5.45 7.25
N ARG A 103 7.04 -5.77 5.95
CA ARG A 103 8.27 -5.51 5.21
C ARG A 103 8.55 -4.00 5.11
N ASP A 104 7.57 -3.16 4.81
CA ASP A 104 7.79 -1.72 4.65
C ASP A 104 8.16 -1.03 5.97
N MET A 105 7.56 -1.46 7.08
CA MET A 105 7.96 -1.06 8.42
C MET A 105 9.38 -1.52 8.77
N LEU A 106 9.74 -2.77 8.46
CA LEU A 106 11.06 -3.32 8.72
C LEU A 106 12.16 -2.55 7.97
N ILE A 107 12.00 -2.37 6.66
CA ILE A 107 13.00 -1.67 5.82
C ILE A 107 13.15 -0.21 6.24
N THR A 108 12.06 0.45 6.63
CA THR A 108 12.14 1.84 7.11
C THR A 108 12.84 1.93 8.46
N SER A 109 12.52 1.04 9.38
CA SER A 109 13.14 1.03 10.72
C SER A 109 14.64 0.80 10.62
N LEU A 110 15.07 -0.17 9.80
CA LEU A 110 16.49 -0.43 9.54
C LEU A 110 17.19 0.78 8.92
N ARG A 111 16.53 1.47 7.97
CA ARG A 111 17.05 2.70 7.38
C ARG A 111 17.24 3.80 8.40
N TYR A 112 16.24 4.02 9.25
CA TYR A 112 16.30 5.03 10.30
C TYR A 112 17.47 4.76 11.26
N LEU A 113 17.64 3.50 11.69
CA LEU A 113 18.73 3.12 12.59
C LEU A 113 20.13 3.32 11.98
N ALA A 114 20.32 2.99 10.70
CA ALA A 114 21.60 3.19 10.03
C ALA A 114 21.96 4.68 9.88
N ILE A 115 20.99 5.51 9.48
CA ILE A 115 21.19 6.97 9.34
C ILE A 115 21.61 7.57 10.69
N ARG A 116 21.01 7.14 11.80
CA ARG A 116 21.39 7.59 13.15
C ARG A 116 22.84 7.28 13.55
N GLN A 117 23.50 6.35 12.87
CA GLN A 117 24.92 6.03 13.10
C GLN A 117 25.87 6.67 12.08
N GLY A 118 25.37 7.55 11.22
CA GLY A 118 26.16 8.16 10.15
C GLY A 118 26.48 7.20 9.01
N GLN A 119 25.79 6.05 8.93
CA GLN A 119 25.91 5.12 7.80
C GLN A 119 24.88 5.50 6.74
N SER A 120 25.33 5.67 5.49
CA SER A 120 24.43 5.91 4.36
C SER A 120 23.97 4.56 3.78
N ILE A 121 22.65 4.39 3.65
CA ILE A 121 22.09 3.19 3.00
C ILE A 121 21.88 3.47 1.51
N ARG A 122 22.32 2.53 0.67
CA ARG A 122 22.13 2.62 -0.78
C ARG A 122 20.65 2.42 -1.13
N THR A 123 20.09 3.36 -1.89
CA THR A 123 18.74 3.24 -2.44
C THR A 123 18.71 2.24 -3.60
N THR A 124 17.74 1.32 -3.60
CA THR A 124 17.55 0.35 -4.69
C THR A 124 16.42 0.78 -5.61
N MET A 125 16.58 0.63 -6.93
CA MET A 125 15.53 0.96 -7.92
C MET A 125 14.26 0.14 -7.71
N LEU A 126 14.39 -1.10 -7.23
CA LEU A 126 13.25 -1.95 -6.84
C LEU A 126 12.37 -1.32 -5.75
N GLY A 127 12.95 -0.47 -4.90
CA GLY A 127 12.19 0.28 -3.90
C GLY A 127 11.23 1.30 -4.49
N LYS A 128 11.48 1.79 -5.73
CA LYS A 128 10.54 2.64 -6.49
C LYS A 128 9.53 1.81 -7.26
N VAL A 129 9.97 0.68 -7.83
CA VAL A 129 9.07 -0.23 -8.55
C VAL A 129 7.98 -0.73 -7.61
N LYS A 130 8.32 -1.15 -6.39
CA LYS A 130 7.32 -1.63 -5.43
C LYS A 130 6.19 -0.62 -5.19
N THR A 131 6.50 0.68 -5.09
CA THR A 131 5.52 1.70 -4.72
C THR A 131 4.58 1.95 -5.87
N VAL A 132 5.08 1.92 -7.11
CA VAL A 132 4.24 1.93 -8.31
C VAL A 132 3.27 0.74 -8.31
N PHE A 133 3.74 -0.47 -7.98
CA PHE A 133 2.87 -1.64 -7.89
C PHE A 133 1.86 -1.56 -6.73
N GLN A 134 2.25 -1.06 -5.56
CA GLN A 134 1.33 -0.85 -4.42
C GLN A 134 0.22 0.15 -4.78
N MET A 135 0.58 1.31 -5.33
CA MET A 135 -0.40 2.33 -5.76
C MET A 135 -1.26 1.79 -6.91
N GLY A 136 -0.65 1.09 -7.87
CA GLY A 136 -1.35 0.46 -8.99
C GLY A 136 -2.35 -0.61 -8.55
N ALA A 137 -2.01 -1.43 -7.56
CA ALA A 137 -2.92 -2.43 -7.00
C ALA A 137 -4.12 -1.76 -6.30
N ILE A 138 -3.89 -0.69 -5.54
CA ILE A 138 -4.98 0.07 -4.90
C ILE A 138 -5.92 0.64 -5.97
N LEU A 139 -5.38 1.29 -7.00
CA LEU A 139 -6.17 1.84 -8.10
C LEU A 139 -6.94 0.75 -8.85
N LEU A 140 -6.29 -0.39 -9.15
CA LEU A 140 -6.94 -1.52 -9.80
C LEU A 140 -8.12 -2.03 -8.98
N ILE A 141 -7.95 -2.24 -7.67
CA ILE A 141 -9.02 -2.69 -6.78
C ILE A 141 -10.16 -1.68 -6.76
N LEU A 142 -9.87 -0.38 -6.66
CA LEU A 142 -10.88 0.68 -6.67
C LEU A 142 -11.65 0.73 -7.99
N ILE A 143 -10.97 0.57 -9.13
CA ILE A 143 -11.60 0.52 -10.45
C ILE A 143 -12.58 -0.65 -10.52
N PHE A 144 -12.19 -1.85 -10.08
CA PHE A 144 -13.12 -2.99 -10.01
C PHE A 144 -14.26 -2.75 -9.03
N PHE A 145 -14.00 -2.04 -7.92
CA PHE A 145 -15.04 -1.67 -6.96
C PHE A 145 -16.12 -0.77 -7.58
N ILE A 146 -15.73 0.12 -8.50
CA ILE A 146 -16.63 1.02 -9.23
C ILE A 146 -17.34 0.29 -10.37
N LEU A 147 -16.60 -0.47 -11.18
CA LEU A 147 -17.11 -1.13 -12.39
C LEU A 147 -18.03 -2.32 -12.08
N VAL A 148 -17.77 -3.05 -10.99
CA VAL A 148 -18.60 -4.17 -10.56
C VAL A 148 -19.67 -3.64 -9.60
N SER A 149 -20.95 -3.76 -9.97
CA SER A 149 -22.08 -3.33 -9.12
C SER A 149 -22.06 -3.95 -7.72
N SER A 150 -22.56 -3.23 -6.72
CA SER A 150 -22.59 -3.67 -5.31
C SER A 150 -23.19 -5.06 -5.12
N LYS A 151 -24.27 -5.40 -5.86
CA LYS A 151 -24.86 -6.76 -5.83
C LYS A 151 -23.89 -7.83 -6.35
N LYS A 152 -23.20 -7.56 -7.47
CA LYS A 152 -22.23 -8.49 -8.07
C LYS A 152 -21.00 -8.67 -7.18
N ARG A 153 -20.57 -7.63 -6.45
CA ARG A 153 -19.45 -7.74 -5.48
C ARG A 153 -19.80 -8.67 -4.32
N ILE A 154 -21.03 -8.58 -3.80
CA ILE A 154 -21.53 -9.50 -2.77
C ILE A 154 -21.48 -10.95 -3.27
N LEU A 155 -21.94 -11.21 -4.51
CA LEU A 155 -21.86 -12.54 -5.11
C LEU A 155 -20.42 -13.07 -5.21
N ILE A 156 -19.46 -12.21 -5.57
CA ILE A 156 -18.03 -12.60 -5.59
C ILE A 156 -17.59 -12.99 -4.18
N ASN A 157 -17.89 -12.16 -3.17
CA ASN A 157 -17.51 -12.45 -1.79
C ASN A 157 -18.15 -13.76 -1.28
N GLU A 158 -19.43 -13.98 -1.55
CA GLU A 158 -20.13 -15.23 -1.18
C GLU A 158 -19.51 -16.45 -1.87
N ALA A 159 -19.17 -16.35 -3.16
CA ALA A 159 -18.50 -17.43 -3.88
C ALA A 159 -17.13 -17.77 -3.28
N TYR A 160 -16.34 -16.75 -2.91
CA TYR A 160 -15.06 -16.94 -2.24
C TYR A 160 -15.22 -17.51 -0.82
N ALA A 161 -16.19 -17.03 -0.05
CA ALA A 161 -16.49 -17.53 1.29
C ALA A 161 -16.95 -19.01 1.24
N SER A 162 -17.79 -19.35 0.28
CA SER A 162 -18.24 -20.73 0.04
C SER A 162 -17.07 -21.63 -0.37
N GLY A 163 -16.22 -21.19 -1.30
CA GLY A 163 -15.04 -21.97 -1.72
C GLY A 163 -14.09 -22.24 -0.55
N LYS A 164 -13.82 -21.24 0.27
CA LYS A 164 -13.01 -21.39 1.50
C LYS A 164 -13.64 -22.36 2.50
N SER A 165 -14.96 -22.31 2.66
CA SER A 165 -15.70 -23.25 3.53
C SER A 165 -15.62 -24.69 3.04
N SER A 166 -15.48 -24.89 1.73
CA SER A 166 -15.23 -26.19 1.10
C SER A 166 -13.76 -26.65 1.16
N GLY A 167 -12.88 -25.89 1.82
CA GLY A 167 -11.46 -26.22 1.98
C GLY A 167 -10.55 -25.74 0.86
N LEU A 168 -11.05 -24.98 -0.11
CA LEU A 168 -10.23 -24.40 -1.17
C LEU A 168 -9.48 -23.16 -0.68
N THR A 169 -8.26 -22.99 -1.13
CA THR A 169 -7.49 -21.76 -0.96
C THR A 169 -8.02 -20.65 -1.87
N VAL A 170 -7.81 -19.40 -1.47
CA VAL A 170 -8.16 -18.23 -2.30
C VAL A 170 -7.42 -18.26 -3.65
N PHE A 171 -6.19 -18.79 -3.66
CA PHE A 171 -5.42 -19.05 -4.88
C PHE A 171 -6.14 -19.99 -5.84
N GLU A 172 -6.64 -21.13 -5.35
CA GLU A 172 -7.35 -22.11 -6.18
C GLU A 172 -8.64 -21.53 -6.75
N ILE A 173 -9.40 -20.81 -5.93
CA ILE A 173 -10.64 -20.13 -6.35
C ILE A 173 -10.33 -19.10 -7.44
N ALA A 174 -9.35 -18.21 -7.20
CA ALA A 174 -8.96 -17.19 -8.18
C ALA A 174 -8.43 -17.79 -9.48
N THR A 175 -7.67 -18.88 -9.39
CA THR A 175 -7.13 -19.60 -10.56
C THR A 175 -8.26 -20.27 -11.34
N GLY A 176 -9.19 -20.95 -10.65
CA GLY A 176 -10.37 -21.56 -11.27
C GLY A 176 -11.25 -20.52 -11.98
N ASN A 177 -11.49 -19.38 -11.34
CA ASN A 177 -12.21 -18.24 -11.92
C ASN A 177 -11.53 -17.71 -13.18
N ALA A 178 -10.20 -17.54 -13.14
CA ALA A 178 -9.44 -17.11 -14.31
C ALA A 178 -9.54 -18.11 -15.46
N VAL A 179 -9.32 -19.40 -15.19
CA VAL A 179 -9.42 -20.48 -16.20
C VAL A 179 -10.82 -20.50 -16.82
N TYR A 180 -11.87 -20.46 -16.00
CA TYR A 180 -13.26 -20.40 -16.47
C TYR A 180 -13.50 -19.18 -17.36
N PHE A 181 -13.02 -18.00 -16.94
CA PHE A 181 -13.13 -16.78 -17.72
C PHE A 181 -12.47 -16.91 -19.11
N PHE A 182 -11.24 -17.41 -19.17
CA PHE A 182 -10.52 -17.56 -20.43
C PHE A 182 -11.13 -18.63 -21.35
N GLN A 183 -11.66 -19.73 -20.79
CA GLN A 183 -12.36 -20.75 -21.57
C GLN A 183 -13.68 -20.24 -22.16
N ASN A 184 -14.34 -19.31 -21.47
CA ASN A 184 -15.63 -18.77 -21.86
C ASN A 184 -15.53 -17.39 -22.54
N LEU A 185 -14.33 -16.91 -22.87
CA LEU A 185 -14.11 -15.60 -23.50
C LEU A 185 -14.99 -15.37 -24.74
N ASN A 186 -15.07 -16.35 -25.63
CA ASN A 186 -15.87 -16.25 -26.87
C ASN A 186 -17.38 -16.29 -26.63
N LYS A 187 -17.84 -16.71 -25.44
CA LYS A 187 -19.25 -16.73 -25.04
C LYS A 187 -19.67 -15.48 -24.27
N ASN A 188 -18.72 -14.69 -23.78
CA ASN A 188 -18.98 -13.45 -23.05
C ASN A 188 -19.30 -12.33 -24.04
N THR A 189 -20.57 -12.20 -24.41
CA THR A 189 -21.01 -11.23 -25.42
C THR A 189 -21.17 -9.80 -24.88
N GLY A 190 -21.27 -9.61 -23.55
CA GLY A 190 -21.47 -8.31 -22.92
C GLY A 190 -20.24 -7.78 -22.17
N LEU A 191 -19.95 -6.48 -22.30
CA LEU A 191 -18.90 -5.78 -21.56
C LEU A 191 -19.08 -5.91 -20.03
N GLY A 192 -20.32 -5.94 -19.55
CA GLY A 192 -20.63 -6.16 -18.13
C GLY A 192 -20.31 -7.57 -17.62
N ASP A 193 -20.32 -8.58 -18.49
CA ASP A 193 -19.96 -9.97 -18.14
C ASP A 193 -18.44 -10.13 -18.16
N VAL A 194 -17.77 -9.46 -19.11
CA VAL A 194 -16.31 -9.37 -19.15
C VAL A 194 -15.78 -8.71 -17.87
N ILE A 195 -16.32 -7.54 -17.50
CA ILE A 195 -15.92 -6.83 -16.28
C ILE A 195 -16.17 -7.68 -15.02
N PHE A 196 -17.33 -8.33 -14.95
CA PHE A 196 -17.67 -9.20 -13.82
C PHE A 196 -16.69 -10.37 -13.73
N GLY A 197 -16.45 -11.07 -14.84
CA GLY A 197 -15.51 -12.18 -14.91
C GLY A 197 -14.08 -11.78 -14.56
N LEU A 198 -13.60 -10.61 -15.00
CA LEU A 198 -12.31 -10.10 -14.57
C LEU A 198 -12.29 -9.76 -13.07
N GLY A 199 -13.38 -9.18 -12.55
CA GLY A 199 -13.53 -8.85 -11.13
C GLY A 199 -13.45 -10.06 -10.21
N THR A 200 -13.72 -11.27 -10.69
CA THR A 200 -13.67 -12.50 -9.87
C THR A 200 -12.26 -13.02 -9.63
N PHE A 201 -11.21 -12.50 -10.29
CA PHE A 201 -9.83 -12.97 -10.07
C PHE A 201 -8.75 -11.90 -10.16
N VAL A 202 -8.94 -10.83 -10.94
CA VAL A 202 -7.91 -9.81 -11.18
C VAL A 202 -7.46 -9.09 -9.90
N PRO A 203 -8.36 -8.70 -8.95
CA PRO A 203 -7.93 -8.11 -7.68
C PRO A 203 -6.97 -8.99 -6.87
N TYR A 204 -7.26 -10.29 -6.78
CA TYR A 204 -6.41 -11.27 -6.10
C TYR A 204 -5.02 -11.33 -6.74
N TRP A 205 -4.95 -11.50 -8.07
CA TRP A 205 -3.67 -11.60 -8.78
C TRP A 205 -2.87 -10.29 -8.72
N GLY A 206 -3.53 -9.14 -8.79
CA GLY A 206 -2.89 -7.83 -8.61
C GLY A 206 -2.23 -7.69 -7.24
N MET A 207 -2.91 -8.15 -6.18
CA MET A 207 -2.37 -8.18 -4.83
C MET A 207 -1.23 -9.18 -4.67
N LEU A 208 -1.35 -10.37 -5.26
CA LEU A 208 -0.31 -11.40 -5.20
C LEU A 208 0.99 -10.93 -5.87
N VAL A 209 0.90 -10.35 -7.08
CA VAL A 209 2.06 -9.78 -7.81
C VAL A 209 2.70 -8.65 -7.01
N THR A 210 1.88 -7.75 -6.47
CA THR A 210 2.36 -6.63 -5.64
C THR A 210 3.08 -7.11 -4.39
N THR A 211 2.55 -8.15 -3.74
CA THR A 211 3.16 -8.78 -2.57
C THR A 211 4.50 -9.41 -2.93
N ALA A 212 4.57 -10.19 -4.02
CA ALA A 212 5.80 -10.81 -4.48
C ALA A 212 6.89 -9.77 -4.79
N ILE A 213 6.56 -8.73 -5.55
CA ILE A 213 7.49 -7.63 -5.86
C ILE A 213 7.95 -6.93 -4.58
N THR A 214 7.04 -6.72 -3.63
CA THR A 214 7.35 -6.12 -2.33
C THR A 214 8.34 -7.01 -1.57
N VAL A 215 8.11 -8.30 -1.46
CA VAL A 215 9.04 -9.22 -0.77
C VAL A 215 10.41 -9.25 -1.46
N ILE A 216 10.46 -9.43 -2.78
CA ILE A 216 11.70 -9.47 -3.57
C ILE A 216 12.51 -8.18 -3.40
N SER A 217 11.83 -7.03 -3.48
CA SER A 217 12.46 -5.73 -3.28
C SER A 217 13.02 -5.57 -1.85
N GLY A 218 12.34 -6.12 -0.84
CA GLY A 218 12.79 -6.11 0.55
C GLY A 218 14.04 -6.97 0.75
N ILE A 219 14.01 -8.21 0.26
CA ILE A 219 15.17 -9.13 0.31
C ILE A 219 16.37 -8.50 -0.37
N ARG A 220 16.20 -7.97 -1.60
CA ARG A 220 17.30 -7.32 -2.32
C ARG A 220 17.86 -6.10 -1.57
N TYR A 221 17.02 -5.34 -0.88
CA TYR A 221 17.48 -4.24 -0.04
C TYR A 221 18.36 -4.72 1.12
N LEU A 222 17.94 -5.78 1.82
CA LEU A 222 18.71 -6.38 2.91
C LEU A 222 20.05 -6.92 2.42
N VAL A 223 20.07 -7.64 1.29
CA VAL A 223 21.30 -8.18 0.70
C VAL A 223 22.26 -7.07 0.27
N THR A 224 21.75 -6.05 -0.43
CA THR A 224 22.56 -4.92 -0.92
C THR A 224 23.22 -4.16 0.23
N ASN A 225 22.55 -4.08 1.39
CA ASN A 225 23.00 -3.31 2.54
C ASN A 225 23.45 -4.19 3.71
N SER A 226 23.69 -5.47 3.46
CA SER A 226 24.04 -6.48 4.46
C SER A 226 25.28 -6.11 5.30
N LYS A 227 26.27 -5.46 4.68
CA LYS A 227 27.48 -4.98 5.37
C LYS A 227 27.18 -3.93 6.45
N VAL A 228 26.21 -3.04 6.18
CA VAL A 228 25.78 -1.99 7.12
C VAL A 228 24.81 -2.55 8.17
N LEU A 229 24.01 -3.54 7.79
CA LEU A 229 22.93 -4.12 8.61
C LEU A 229 23.36 -5.37 9.40
N GLN A 230 24.67 -5.58 9.63
CA GLN A 230 25.12 -6.75 10.39
C GLN A 230 24.61 -6.72 11.84
N PRO A 231 24.27 -7.89 12.43
CA PRO A 231 23.75 -7.97 13.80
C PRO A 231 24.65 -7.31 14.86
N SER A 232 25.97 -7.36 14.68
CA SER A 232 26.96 -6.71 15.53
C SER A 232 26.80 -5.18 15.54
N HIS A 233 26.56 -4.58 14.37
CA HIS A 233 26.23 -3.17 14.25
C HIS A 233 24.84 -2.90 14.84
N ILE A 234 23.83 -3.74 14.55
CA ILE A 234 22.46 -3.61 15.07
C ILE A 234 22.43 -3.58 16.60
N LYS A 235 23.16 -4.49 17.26
CA LYS A 235 23.26 -4.56 18.72
C LYS A 235 23.88 -3.28 19.32
N ARG A 236 24.90 -2.71 18.67
CA ARG A 236 25.48 -1.42 19.06
C ARG A 236 24.49 -0.25 18.90
N MET A 237 23.58 -0.31 17.92
CA MET A 237 22.53 0.72 17.72
C MET A 237 21.58 0.79 18.91
N PHE A 238 21.17 -0.36 19.44
CA PHE A 238 20.25 -0.43 20.59
C PHE A 238 20.95 -0.12 21.92
N GLN A 239 22.22 -0.54 22.09
CA GLN A 239 22.97 -0.32 23.34
C GLN A 239 23.35 1.15 23.60
N LYS A 240 23.63 1.95 22.56
CA LYS A 240 23.99 3.37 22.72
C LYS A 240 22.83 4.24 23.26
N ASN A 241 21.60 3.73 23.25
CA ASN A 241 20.43 4.40 23.84
C ASN A 241 20.34 4.21 25.36
N GLY A 242 20.94 3.15 25.93
CA GLY A 242 20.86 2.88 27.38
C GLY A 242 21.82 3.74 28.23
N THR A 243 22.92 4.22 27.66
CA THR A 243 23.97 4.93 28.41
C THR A 243 23.81 6.45 28.43
N LYS A 244 22.93 7.02 27.61
CA LYS A 244 22.63 8.48 27.64
C LYS A 244 21.53 8.88 28.63
N SER A 245 20.80 7.93 29.21
CA SER A 245 19.75 8.20 30.20
C SER A 245 20.24 8.36 31.65
N ASN A 246 21.52 8.08 31.93
CA ASN A 246 22.11 8.11 33.27
C ASN A 246 23.13 9.26 33.48
N ARG A 247 23.07 10.29 32.62
CA ARG A 247 23.85 11.53 32.77
C ARG A 247 22.96 12.74 32.51
N SER A 248 22.01 12.95 33.41
CA SER A 248 21.33 14.23 33.66
C SER A 248 21.03 14.31 35.14
#